data_AF-D3IAA5-F1
#
_entry.id   AF-D3IAA5-F1
#
_cell.length_a   1.000
_cell.length_b   1.000
_cell.length_c   1.000
_cell.angle_alpha   90.00
_cell.angle_beta   90.00
_cell.angle_gamma   90.00
#
_symmetry.space_group_name_H-M   'P 1'
#
loop_
_entity.id
_entity.type
_entity.pdbx_description
1 polymer ?
#
loop_
_entity_poly.entity_id
_entity_poly.type
_entity_poly.pdbx_seq_one_letter_code
_entity_poly.pdbx_strand_id
1 'polypeptide(L)' 'MNTLKLYKVAVENGQYSCNEVEISVDEWLSLLQDKGAERYIEVLSYFLSEPNYTTSCKSLALKYDKTPSHFNGKITNFSK' A
#
# COMPACT_ATOMS: atom_id res chain seq x y z
N MET A 1 15.64 6.21 -19.04
CA MET A 1 15.57 7.36 -18.11
C MET A 1 15.08 6.82 -16.77
N ASN A 2 15.96 6.77 -15.77
CA ASN A 2 15.63 6.31 -14.42
C ASN A 2 15.02 7.48 -13.65
N THR A 3 13.70 7.54 -13.58
CA THR A 3 13.01 8.35 -12.57
C THR A 3 12.68 7.43 -11.41
N LEU A 4 13.57 7.39 -10.41
CA LEU A 4 13.22 6.91 -9.08
C LEU A 4 12.06 7.77 -8.56
N LYS A 5 10.81 7.30 -8.71
CA LYS A 5 9.67 7.86 -7.98
C LYS A 5 9.83 7.41 -6.52
N LEU A 6 10.37 8.30 -5.70
CA LEU A 6 10.40 8.11 -4.25
C LEU A 6 8.97 8.22 -3.72
N TYR A 7 8.44 7.11 -3.19
CA TYR A 7 7.15 7.02 -2.52
C TYR A 7 7.13 7.97 -1.30
N LYS A 8 6.67 9.22 -1.51
CA LYS A 8 6.55 10.20 -0.41
C LYS A 8 5.21 10.01 0.26
N VAL A 9 5.23 9.46 1.47
CA VAL A 9 4.09 9.52 2.38
C VAL A 9 4.05 10.91 2.99
N ALA A 10 2.99 11.68 2.71
CA ALA A 10 2.76 12.94 3.39
C ALA A 10 2.19 12.65 4.78
N VAL A 11 2.78 13.23 5.84
CA VAL A 11 2.25 13.14 7.20
C VAL A 11 1.64 14.50 7.54
N GLU A 12 0.32 14.54 7.68
CA GLU A 12 -0.39 15.71 8.18
C GLU A 12 -1.15 15.33 9.45
N ASN A 13 -0.90 16.06 10.54
CA ASN A 13 -1.58 15.86 11.83
C ASN A 13 -1.52 14.43 12.41
N GLY A 14 -0.43 13.70 12.15
CA GLY A 14 -0.25 12.32 12.62
C GLY A 14 -1.09 11.28 11.85
N GLN A 15 -1.78 11.70 10.79
CA GLN A 15 -2.39 10.83 9.80
C GLN A 15 -1.47 10.70 8.59
N TYR A 16 -1.27 9.46 8.14
CA TYR A 16 -0.58 9.19 6.89
C TYR A 16 -1.54 9.51 5.74
N SER A 17 -1.25 10.59 5.03
CA SER A 17 -1.91 10.97 3.79
C SER A 17 -1.24 10.20 2.66
N CYS A 18 -1.84 9.06 2.30
CA CYS A 18 -1.60 8.39 1.03
C CYS A 18 -2.52 9.04 -0.01
N ASN A 19 -2.29 10.31 -0.37
CA ASN A 19 -3.19 11.03 -1.25
C ASN A 19 -3.19 10.47 -2.68
N GLU A 20 -2.06 9.95 -3.17
CA GLU A 20 -1.96 9.35 -4.51
C GLU A 20 -0.92 8.23 -4.50
N VAL A 21 -1.36 6.99 -4.32
CA VAL A 21 -0.58 5.84 -4.82
C VAL A 21 -1.01 5.64 -6.27
N GLU A 22 -0.59 6.54 -7.16
CA GLU A 22 -0.69 6.29 -8.60
C GLU A 22 0.38 5.27 -8.98
N ILE A 23 0.08 4.01 -8.69
CA ILE A 23 0.76 2.87 -9.27
C ILE A 23 0.04 2.58 -10.58
N SER A 24 0.77 2.70 -11.69
CA SER A 24 0.32 2.19 -12.99
C SER A 24 0.20 0.67 -12.98
N VAL A 25 -0.60 0.11 -13.90
CA VAL A 25 -0.74 -1.35 -14.06
C VAL A 25 0.62 -2.02 -14.29
N ASP A 26 1.52 -1.36 -15.02
CA ASP A 26 2.88 -1.86 -15.30
C ASP A 26 3.78 -1.83 -14.05
N GLU A 27 3.70 -0.77 -13.24
CA GLU A 27 4.39 -0.70 -11.93
C GLU A 27 3.87 -1.80 -11.00
N TRP A 28 2.57 -2.12 -11.08
CA TRP A 28 1.99 -3.22 -10.31
C TRP A 28 2.47 -4.58 -10.78
N LEU A 29 2.48 -4.83 -12.09
CA LEU A 29 3.02 -6.07 -12.67
C LEU A 29 4.49 -6.26 -12.30
N SER A 30 5.29 -5.18 -12.31
CA SER A 30 6.68 -5.20 -11.87
C SER A 30 6.82 -5.59 -10.39
N LEU A 31 5.98 -5.03 -9.52
CA LEU A 31 5.94 -5.39 -8.09
C LEU A 31 5.53 -6.86 -7.88
N LEU A 32 4.59 -7.39 -8.66
CA LEU A 32 4.19 -8.81 -8.58
C LEU A 32 5.31 -9.77 -8.99
N GLN A 33 6.31 -9.31 -9.75
CA GLN A 33 7.46 -10.11 -10.18
C GLN A 33 8.62 -10.05 -9.17
N ASP A 34 8.60 -9.11 -8.22
CA ASP A 34 9.60 -9.03 -7.16
C ASP A 34 9.32 -10.07 -6.06
N LYS A 35 10.22 -11.04 -5.91
CA LYS A 35 10.16 -12.07 -4.86
C LYS A 35 10.17 -11.48 -3.44
N GLY A 36 10.76 -10.31 -3.25
CA GLY A 36 10.72 -9.58 -1.99
C GLY A 36 9.33 -9.02 -1.68
N ALA A 37 8.58 -8.66 -2.72
CA ALA A 37 7.26 -8.06 -2.65
C ALA A 37 6.13 -9.10 -2.47
N GLU A 38 6.37 -10.37 -2.80
CA GLU A 38 5.39 -11.45 -2.73
C GLU A 38 4.60 -11.48 -1.40
N ARG A 39 5.31 -11.31 -0.29
CA ARG A 39 4.71 -11.31 1.07
C ARG A 39 3.77 -10.12 1.36
N TYR A 40 3.82 -9.08 0.54
CA TYR A 40 3.03 -7.85 0.67
C TYR A 40 1.86 -7.79 -0.33
N ILE A 41 1.87 -8.60 -1.40
CA ILE A 41 0.89 -8.56 -2.51
C ILE A 41 -0.57 -8.61 -2.02
N GLU A 42 -0.87 -9.46 -1.05
CA GLU A 42 -2.22 -9.56 -0.47
C GLU A 42 -2.70 -8.21 0.07
N VAL A 43 -1.89 -7.56 0.91
CA VAL A 43 -2.24 -6.28 1.54
C VAL A 43 -2.30 -5.16 0.51
N LEU A 44 -1.32 -5.14 -0.38
CA LEU A 44 -1.23 -4.21 -1.49
C LEU A 44 -2.49 -4.27 -2.39
N SER A 45 -2.99 -5.47 -2.68
CA SER A 45 -4.22 -5.67 -3.46
C SER A 45 -5.46 -5.12 -2.76
N TYR A 46 -5.51 -5.16 -1.42
CA TYR A 46 -6.61 -4.56 -0.68
C TYR A 46 -6.62 -3.03 -0.80
N PHE A 47 -5.46 -2.37 -0.70
CA PHE A 47 -5.39 -0.92 -0.90
C PHE A 47 -5.76 -0.51 -2.33
N LEU A 48 -5.37 -1.29 -3.35
CA LEU A 48 -5.78 -1.03 -4.73
C LEU A 48 -7.28 -1.15 -4.97
N SER A 49 -7.97 -1.98 -4.19
CA SER A 49 -9.43 -2.16 -4.33
C SER A 49 -10.25 -1.02 -3.73
N GLU A 50 -9.61 -0.05 -3.07
CA GLU A 50 -10.28 1.06 -2.39
C GLU A 50 -10.39 2.29 -3.30
N PRO A 51 -11.43 3.13 -3.13
CA PRO A 51 -11.54 4.39 -3.83
C PRO A 51 -10.29 5.25 -3.62
N ASN A 52 -9.75 5.81 -4.71
CA ASN A 52 -8.51 6.60 -4.71
C ASN A 52 -7.29 5.89 -4.11
N TYR A 53 -7.30 4.55 -4.05
CA TYR A 53 -6.23 3.74 -3.48
C TYR A 53 -5.88 4.09 -2.03
N THR A 54 -6.85 4.65 -1.30
CA THR A 54 -6.65 5.22 0.03
C THR A 54 -7.68 4.68 1.01
N THR A 55 -7.19 4.27 2.19
CA THR A 55 -8.03 3.72 3.27
C THR A 55 -7.20 3.63 4.56
N SER A 56 -7.84 3.27 5.67
CA SER A 56 -7.12 2.98 6.91
C SER A 56 -6.97 1.47 7.13
N CYS A 57 -5.91 1.05 7.83
CA CYS A 57 -5.75 -0.35 8.25
C CYS A 57 -6.93 -0.84 9.12
N LYS A 58 -7.60 0.07 9.85
CA LYS A 58 -8.81 -0.25 10.62
C LYS A 58 -10.02 -0.49 9.71
N SER A 59 -10.17 0.31 8.66
CA SER A 59 -11.25 0.16 7.68
C SER A 59 -11.11 -1.16 6.92
N LEU A 60 -9.89 -1.49 6.48
CA LEU A 60 -9.60 -2.78 5.84
C LEU A 60 -9.82 -3.97 6.78
N ALA A 61 -9.41 -3.85 8.04
CA ALA A 61 -9.64 -4.87 9.07
C ALA A 61 -11.13 -5.20 9.24
N LEU A 62 -11.99 -4.17 9.29
CA LEU A 62 -13.44 -4.35 9.36
C LEU A 62 -14.00 -4.95 8.06
N LYS A 63 -13.54 -4.48 6.89
CA LYS A 63 -14.06 -4.91 5.58
C LYS A 63 -13.71 -6.36 5.23
N TYR A 64 -12.50 -6.79 5.59
CA TYR A 64 -11.93 -8.09 5.20
C TYR A 64 -11.81 -9.09 6.34
N ASP A 65 -12.43 -8.80 7.49
CA ASP A 65 -12.41 -9.64 8.71
C ASP A 65 -10.98 -10.08 9.11
N LYS A 66 -10.11 -9.08 9.25
CA LYS A 66 -8.69 -9.26 9.62
C LYS A 66 -8.34 -8.30 10.76
N THR A 67 -7.18 -8.49 11.38
CA THR A 67 -6.70 -7.57 12.41
C THR A 67 -6.05 -6.32 11.76
N PRO A 68 -6.14 -5.13 12.38
CA PRO A 68 -5.40 -3.97 11.90
C PRO A 68 -3.88 -4.20 11.82
N SER A 69 -3.34 -5.06 12.69
CA SER A 69 -1.92 -5.43 12.71
C SER A 69 -1.49 -6.22 11.48
N HIS A 70 -2.37 -7.02 10.88
CA HIS A 70 -2.12 -7.73 9.63
C HIS A 70 -1.72 -6.75 8.52
N PHE A 71 -2.46 -5.65 8.37
CA PHE A 71 -2.21 -4.63 7.37
C PHE A 71 -1.03 -3.75 7.75
N ASN A 72 -1.02 -3.25 9.00
CA ASN A 72 -0.02 -2.27 9.44
C ASN A 72 1.40 -2.83 9.33
N GLY A 73 1.64 -4.06 9.79
CA GLY A 73 2.97 -4.67 9.72
C GLY A 73 3.45 -4.87 8.28
N LYS A 74 2.56 -5.21 7.35
CA LYS A 74 2.90 -5.43 5.95
C LYS A 74 3.13 -4.11 5.21
N ILE A 75 2.24 -3.13 5.36
CA ILE A 75 2.35 -1.86 4.64
C ILE A 75 3.54 -1.02 5.13
N THR A 76 3.81 -0.99 6.45
CA THR A 76 4.98 -0.29 7.02
C THR A 76 6.30 -0.92 6.60
N ASN A 77 6.36 -2.25 6.43
CA ASN A 77 7.58 -2.90 5.95
C ASN A 77 7.76 -2.82 4.44
N PHE A 78 6.67 -2.71 3.69
CA PHE A 78 6.72 -2.43 2.26
C PHE A 78 7.21 -1.00 1.96
N SER A 79 6.83 -0.02 2.80
CA SER A 79 7.23 1.38 2.63
C SER A 79 8.66 1.70 3.09
N LYS A 80 9.43 0.72 3.56
CA LYS A 80 10.83 0.88 4.00
C LYS A 80 11.78 0.55 2.87
#